data_AF-A0A2K3QNJ6-F1
#
_entry.id   AF-A0A2K3QNJ6-F1
#
_cell.length_a   1.000
_cell.length_b   1.000
_cell.length_c   1.000
_cell.angle_alpha   90.00
_cell.angle_beta   90.00
_cell.angle_gamma   90.00
#
_symmetry.space_group_name_H-M   'P 1'
#
loop_
_entity.id
_entity.type
_entity.pdbx_description
1 polymer ?
#
loop_
_entity_poly.entity_id
_entity_poly.type
_entity_poly.pdbx_seq_one_letter_code
_entity_poly.pdbx_strand_id
1 'polypeptide(L)'
;MRQRPAIHPPAHQPHQHIAVNCSDGSLYVPYAHRRLSSLTAPGRAAMGGRQIRPAGVLKAVAQELNHQVLPGRSVAEPPWFGVMNSVPPAESLVRNVTPRHRMPNLKSTTPKKLYRPQNIGYLEDALRTSFYKDHPWELARPRVILELDGKDYQHCDWSKGVRQQGIPLTGECVVQRQMWLMQNENMSKRKAYDSARQEFYRLRQAEEVEKRVAVEEARHVGAYFGKSRLDVGMQLEDREFENWKVWAGKEAANREARANSEIETFGSEDVDPAVEGPPGDAQPDVANA
;
A
#
# COMPACT_ATOMS: atom_id res chain seq x y z
N MET A 1 -2.27 -24.76 -64.85
CA MET A 1 -2.39 -25.78 -63.79
C MET A 1 -1.10 -25.82 -62.98
N ARG A 2 -1.06 -25.10 -61.86
CA ARG A 2 0.02 -25.17 -60.87
C ARG A 2 -0.66 -25.32 -59.51
N GLN A 3 -0.54 -26.50 -58.93
CA GLN A 3 -1.18 -26.87 -57.67
C GLN A 3 -0.54 -26.07 -56.53
N ARG A 4 -1.36 -25.40 -55.72
CA ARG A 4 -0.92 -24.76 -54.46
C ARG A 4 -0.79 -25.86 -53.40
N PRO A 5 0.29 -25.89 -52.60
CA PRO A 5 0.40 -26.84 -51.49
C PRO A 5 -0.52 -26.42 -50.33
N ALA A 6 -1.16 -27.42 -49.73
CA ALA A 6 -2.05 -27.29 -48.59
C ALA A 6 -1.28 -26.92 -47.32
N ILE A 7 -1.80 -25.93 -46.59
CA ILE A 7 -1.30 -25.49 -45.29
C ILE A 7 -1.94 -26.38 -44.22
N HIS A 8 -1.14 -27.21 -43.55
CA HIS A 8 -1.56 -27.95 -42.36
C HIS A 8 -1.53 -27.04 -41.11
N PRO A 9 -2.55 -27.07 -40.23
CA PRO A 9 -2.50 -26.38 -38.95
C PRO A 9 -1.60 -27.13 -37.94
N PRO A 10 -0.90 -26.42 -37.03
CA PRO A 10 -0.04 -27.05 -36.04
C PRO A 10 -0.86 -27.78 -34.95
N ALA A 11 -0.39 -28.98 -34.60
CA ALA A 11 -0.95 -29.84 -33.58
C ALA A 11 -0.91 -29.22 -32.18
N HIS A 12 -2.06 -29.23 -31.50
CA HIS A 12 -2.18 -28.94 -30.07
C HIS A 12 -1.47 -30.02 -29.25
N GLN A 13 -0.44 -29.62 -28.49
CA GLN A 13 0.09 -30.45 -27.40
C GLN A 13 -0.78 -30.26 -26.13
N PRO A 14 -1.10 -31.34 -25.40
CA PRO A 14 -1.90 -31.25 -24.19
C PRO A 14 -1.08 -30.68 -23.02
N HIS A 15 -1.58 -29.62 -22.40
CA HIS A 15 -1.09 -29.09 -21.13
C HIS A 15 -1.25 -30.14 -20.04
N GLN A 16 -0.12 -30.59 -19.48
CA GLN A 16 -0.11 -31.41 -18.27
C GLN A 16 -0.53 -30.54 -17.09
N HIS A 17 -1.71 -30.82 -16.54
CA HIS A 17 -2.17 -30.30 -15.26
C HIS A 17 -1.33 -30.93 -14.13
N ILE A 18 -0.44 -30.15 -13.54
CA ILE A 18 0.18 -30.48 -12.26
C ILE A 18 -0.79 -30.01 -11.17
N ALA A 19 -1.49 -30.95 -10.56
CA ALA A 19 -2.26 -30.73 -9.34
C ALA A 19 -1.27 -30.51 -8.18
N VAL A 20 -1.26 -29.31 -7.60
CA VAL A 20 -0.61 -29.05 -6.32
C VAL A 20 -1.66 -29.20 -5.23
N ASN A 21 -1.60 -30.33 -4.54
CA ASN A 21 -2.38 -30.58 -3.33
C ASN A 21 -1.88 -29.63 -2.23
N CYS A 22 -2.74 -28.71 -1.80
CA CYS A 22 -2.60 -28.01 -0.52
C CYS A 22 -3.17 -28.91 0.57
N SER A 23 -2.30 -29.47 1.40
CA SER A 23 -2.65 -30.06 2.69
C SER A 23 -1.75 -29.46 3.75
N ASP A 24 -2.38 -28.77 4.70
CA ASP A 24 -1.81 -28.21 5.92
C ASP A 24 -0.99 -29.22 6.71
N GLY A 25 0.12 -28.75 7.27
CA GLY A 25 1.02 -29.55 8.08
C GLY A 25 2.09 -28.69 8.73
N SER A 26 1.66 -27.79 9.61
CA SER A 26 2.51 -27.03 10.53
C SER A 26 3.41 -27.98 11.33
N LEU A 27 4.71 -28.02 11.00
CA LEU A 27 5.75 -28.56 11.85
C LEU A 27 6.92 -27.58 11.89
N TYR A 28 6.99 -26.87 13.01
CA TYR A 28 8.07 -25.99 13.40
C TYR A 28 9.32 -26.83 13.72
N VAL A 29 10.30 -26.83 12.82
CA VAL A 29 11.64 -27.42 13.05
C VAL A 29 12.65 -26.28 13.19
N PRO A 30 13.34 -26.13 14.33
CA PRO A 30 14.28 -25.05 14.54
C PRO A 30 15.54 -25.28 13.70
N TYR A 31 15.77 -24.41 12.72
CA TYR A 31 17.03 -24.35 11.98
C TYR A 31 18.15 -23.88 12.91
N ALA A 32 18.95 -24.82 13.40
CA ALA A 32 20.20 -24.54 14.07
C ALA A 32 21.21 -23.97 13.05
N HIS A 33 21.26 -22.64 12.95
CA HIS A 33 22.37 -21.97 12.27
C HIS A 33 23.67 -22.27 13.03
N ARG A 34 24.47 -23.18 12.46
CA ARG A 34 25.87 -23.38 12.80
C ARG A 34 26.61 -22.05 12.58
N ARG A 35 26.72 -21.24 13.63
CA ARG A 35 27.60 -20.07 13.65
C ARG A 35 29.02 -20.56 13.43
N LEU A 36 29.60 -20.19 12.29
CA LEU A 36 31.05 -20.14 12.15
C LEU A 36 31.55 -19.11 13.17
N SER A 37 32.15 -19.62 14.24
CA SER A 37 32.82 -18.83 15.26
C SER A 37 33.94 -18.02 14.62
N SER A 38 33.68 -16.74 14.30
CA SER A 38 34.75 -15.78 14.13
C SER A 38 35.40 -15.60 15.50
N LEU A 39 36.66 -15.99 15.62
CA LEU A 39 37.52 -15.67 16.75
C LEU A 39 37.63 -14.15 16.87
N THR A 40 36.76 -13.56 17.68
CA THR A 40 36.77 -12.13 18.01
C THR A 40 37.86 -11.90 19.06
N ALA A 41 38.96 -11.29 18.66
CA ALA A 41 39.93 -10.71 19.60
C ALA A 41 39.24 -9.63 20.46
N PRO A 42 39.63 -9.45 21.73
CA PRO A 42 38.97 -8.50 22.62
C PRO A 42 39.41 -7.07 22.27
N GLY A 43 38.67 -6.44 21.36
CA GLY A 43 38.86 -5.06 20.95
C GLY A 43 37.69 -4.19 21.37
N ARG A 44 37.95 -3.29 22.32
CA ARG A 44 37.20 -2.08 22.73
C ARG A 44 36.00 -1.70 21.85
N ALA A 45 34.88 -1.41 22.51
CA ALA A 45 33.68 -0.80 21.94
C ALA A 45 34.00 0.25 20.85
N ALA A 46 33.81 -0.14 19.58
CA ALA A 46 33.95 0.76 18.45
C ALA A 46 32.68 1.60 18.34
N MET A 47 32.70 2.80 18.91
CA MET A 47 31.86 3.91 18.44
C MET A 47 31.93 3.91 16.91
N GLY A 48 30.80 3.75 16.22
CA GLY A 48 30.70 3.49 14.78
C GLY A 48 31.56 4.43 13.93
N GLY A 49 32.81 4.04 13.70
CA GLY A 49 33.76 4.76 12.86
C GLY A 49 33.36 4.58 11.40
N ARG A 50 33.50 5.66 10.61
CA ARG A 50 33.17 5.61 9.17
C ARG A 50 34.12 4.65 8.47
N GLN A 51 33.57 3.68 7.73
CA GLN A 51 34.34 2.69 7.01
C GLN A 51 34.87 3.28 5.69
N ILE A 52 36.13 3.72 5.67
CA ILE A 52 36.81 4.27 4.47
C ILE A 52 37.39 3.14 3.58
N ARG A 53 37.51 1.93 4.13
CA ARG A 53 38.19 0.78 3.48
C ARG A 53 37.61 0.36 2.12
N PRO A 54 36.28 0.36 1.87
CA PRO A 54 35.72 -0.03 0.57
C PRO A 54 36.14 0.86 -0.60
N ALA A 55 36.30 2.17 -0.38
CA ALA A 55 36.77 3.11 -1.40
C ALA A 55 38.28 3.00 -1.66
N GLY A 56 39.03 2.46 -0.69
CA GLY A 56 40.48 2.29 -0.78
C GLY A 56 40.93 0.94 -1.35
N VAL A 57 40.01 0.07 -1.79
CA VAL A 57 40.34 -1.29 -2.27
C VAL A 57 41.32 -1.26 -3.45
N LEU A 58 41.14 -0.34 -4.41
CA LEU A 58 42.08 -0.16 -5.51
C LEU A 58 43.49 0.16 -5.01
N LYS A 59 43.61 1.06 -4.03
CA LYS A 59 44.89 1.47 -3.46
C LYS A 59 45.54 0.34 -2.66
N ALA A 60 44.75 -0.43 -1.92
CA ALA A 60 45.22 -1.58 -1.15
C ALA A 60 45.75 -2.69 -2.08
N VAL A 61 45.00 -3.03 -3.13
CA VAL A 61 45.42 -4.06 -4.11
C VAL A 61 46.61 -3.59 -4.94
N ALA A 62 46.65 -2.31 -5.33
CA ALA A 62 47.83 -1.76 -6.00
C ALA A 62 49.10 -1.89 -5.13
N GLN A 63 48.97 -1.72 -3.81
CA GLN A 63 50.07 -1.94 -2.87
C GLN A 63 50.46 -3.42 -2.75
N GLU A 64 49.48 -4.34 -2.71
CA GLU A 64 49.74 -5.79 -2.69
C GLU A 64 50.42 -6.29 -3.97
N LEU A 65 50.05 -5.77 -5.14
CA LEU A 65 50.69 -6.10 -6.41
C LEU A 65 52.12 -5.57 -6.52
N ASN A 66 52.41 -4.41 -5.89
CA ASN A 66 53.75 -3.82 -5.86
C ASN A 66 54.71 -4.53 -4.88
N HIS A 67 54.20 -5.10 -3.77
CA HIS A 67 55.03 -5.73 -2.74
C HIS A 67 54.97 -7.27 -2.84
N GLN A 68 56.06 -7.91 -3.26
CA GLN A 68 56.19 -9.37 -3.19
C GLN A 68 56.42 -9.82 -1.74
N VAL A 69 55.36 -10.29 -1.08
CA VAL A 69 55.40 -10.76 0.32
C VAL A 69 56.11 -12.12 0.46
N LEU A 70 56.16 -12.93 -0.62
CA LEU A 70 56.82 -14.23 -0.63
C LEU A 70 57.74 -14.37 -1.85
N PRO A 71 59.04 -14.71 -1.66
CA PRO A 71 59.93 -14.97 -2.79
C PRO A 71 59.42 -16.18 -3.58
N GLY A 72 59.12 -15.97 -4.86
CA GLY A 72 58.64 -17.02 -5.77
C GLY A 72 57.12 -17.15 -5.94
N ARG A 73 56.30 -16.29 -5.30
CA ARG A 73 54.83 -16.30 -5.49
C ARG A 73 54.30 -14.93 -5.92
N SER A 74 54.04 -14.76 -7.22
CA SER A 74 53.40 -13.55 -7.77
C SER A 74 51.89 -13.56 -7.49
N VAL A 75 51.36 -12.49 -6.94
CA VAL A 75 49.90 -12.28 -6.86
C VAL A 75 49.40 -11.91 -8.24
N ALA A 76 48.46 -12.68 -8.79
CA ALA A 76 47.84 -12.37 -10.07
C ALA A 76 46.96 -11.12 -9.94
N GLU A 77 47.05 -10.21 -10.92
CA GLU A 77 46.19 -9.03 -10.97
C GLU A 77 44.72 -9.47 -11.00
N PRO A 78 43.87 -8.97 -10.08
CA PRO A 78 42.46 -9.27 -10.12
C PRO A 78 41.82 -8.77 -11.42
N PRO A 79 40.92 -9.53 -12.06
CA PRO A 79 40.31 -9.14 -13.33
C PRO A 79 39.57 -7.79 -13.32
N TRP A 80 39.16 -7.31 -12.14
CA TRP A 80 38.47 -6.03 -11.96
C TRP A 80 39.42 -4.82 -11.79
N PHE A 81 40.73 -5.04 -11.55
CA PHE A 81 41.69 -3.97 -11.23
C PHE A 81 41.84 -2.97 -12.39
N GLY A 82 42.07 -3.47 -13.61
CA GLY A 82 42.12 -2.63 -14.81
C GLY A 82 40.83 -1.82 -15.05
N VAL A 83 39.66 -2.42 -14.80
CA VAL A 83 38.35 -1.75 -14.94
C VAL A 83 38.19 -0.64 -13.90
N MET A 84 38.53 -0.90 -12.64
CA MET A 84 38.44 0.09 -11.55
C MET A 84 39.46 1.22 -11.71
N ASN A 85 40.60 0.97 -12.35
CA ASN A 85 41.57 2.01 -12.71
C ASN A 85 41.04 2.94 -13.83
N SER A 86 40.25 2.38 -14.77
CA SER A 86 39.59 3.17 -15.82
C SER A 86 38.39 3.99 -15.32
N VAL A 87 37.69 3.50 -14.30
CA VAL A 87 36.53 4.16 -13.68
C VAL A 87 36.75 4.25 -12.16
N PRO A 88 37.43 5.31 -11.67
CA PRO A 88 37.68 5.47 -10.25
C PRO A 88 36.36 5.71 -9.48
N PRO A 89 36.27 5.26 -8.22
CA PRO A 89 35.08 5.49 -7.39
C PRO A 89 34.88 6.97 -7.06
N ALA A 90 33.61 7.40 -6.95
CA ALA A 90 33.26 8.77 -6.63
C ALA A 90 33.51 9.13 -5.15
N GLU A 91 33.76 10.42 -4.88
CA GLU A 91 33.95 10.97 -3.54
C GLU A 91 32.62 10.97 -2.76
N SER A 92 32.52 10.17 -1.68
CA SER A 92 31.25 9.93 -0.97
C SER A 92 31.12 10.61 0.39
N LEU A 93 32.19 11.21 0.91
CA LEU A 93 32.28 11.65 2.32
C LEU A 93 32.24 13.18 2.52
N VAL A 94 31.87 13.94 1.48
CA VAL A 94 31.72 15.38 1.54
C VAL A 94 30.24 15.74 1.70
N ARG A 95 29.93 16.58 2.70
CA ARG A 95 28.61 17.21 2.80
C ARG A 95 28.59 18.42 1.88
N ASN A 96 27.94 18.29 0.73
CA ASN A 96 27.75 19.39 -0.20
C ASN A 96 26.58 20.31 0.22
N VAL A 97 26.61 21.56 -0.25
CA VAL A 97 25.49 22.49 -0.07
C VAL A 97 24.37 22.08 -1.02
N THR A 98 23.18 21.83 -0.48
CA THR A 98 22.04 21.37 -1.28
C THR A 98 21.46 22.51 -2.13
N PRO A 99 20.98 22.24 -3.35
CA PRO A 99 20.23 23.22 -4.16
C PRO A 99 19.09 23.85 -3.36
N ARG A 100 18.87 25.16 -3.58
CA ARG A 100 17.85 25.94 -2.85
C ARG A 100 16.59 26.06 -3.70
N HIS A 101 15.48 25.53 -3.21
CA HIS A 101 14.15 25.71 -3.80
C HIS A 101 13.45 26.97 -3.30
N ARG A 102 13.83 27.46 -2.11
CA ARG A 102 13.29 28.69 -1.52
C ARG A 102 14.39 29.72 -1.32
N MET A 103 14.04 30.98 -1.56
CA MET A 103 14.93 32.10 -1.29
C MET A 103 15.29 32.12 0.21
N PRO A 104 16.59 32.26 0.55
CA PRO A 104 17.03 32.34 1.93
C PRO A 104 16.49 33.61 2.60
N ASN A 105 16.29 33.55 3.91
CA ASN A 105 15.92 34.75 4.65
C ASN A 105 17.10 35.73 4.69
N LEU A 106 16.98 36.85 3.97
CA LEU A 106 17.98 37.91 3.85
C LEU A 106 18.37 38.53 5.21
N LYS A 107 17.51 38.41 6.22
CA LYS A 107 17.74 38.96 7.57
C LYS A 107 18.57 38.02 8.47
N SER A 108 18.87 36.81 8.02
CA SER A 108 19.63 35.83 8.80
C SER A 108 21.13 35.99 8.55
N THR A 109 21.84 36.55 9.53
CA THR A 109 23.30 36.68 9.49
C THR A 109 24.02 35.32 9.60
N THR A 110 23.43 34.35 10.30
CA THR A 110 24.00 33.00 10.51
C THR A 110 22.99 31.91 10.11
N PRO A 111 22.97 31.50 8.82
CA PRO A 111 22.01 30.50 8.34
C PRO A 111 22.35 29.11 8.92
N LYS A 112 21.46 28.59 9.76
CA LYS A 112 21.52 27.20 10.25
C LYS A 112 21.04 26.24 9.15
N LYS A 113 21.51 24.98 9.20
CA LYS A 113 21.04 23.88 8.34
C LYS A 113 21.38 24.03 6.83
N LEU A 114 22.55 24.59 6.51
CA LEU A 114 23.00 24.79 5.13
C LEU A 114 23.14 23.48 4.33
N TYR A 115 23.53 22.40 5.01
CA TYR A 115 23.73 21.07 4.42
C TYR A 115 22.47 20.17 4.48
N ARG A 116 21.34 20.71 4.93
CA ARG A 116 20.09 19.94 5.04
C ARG A 116 19.26 20.13 3.78
N PRO A 117 18.82 19.04 3.11
CA PRO A 117 17.87 19.13 2.00
C PRO A 117 16.62 19.93 2.37
N GLN A 118 16.21 20.83 1.49
CA GLN A 118 15.00 21.64 1.67
C GLN A 118 13.75 20.83 1.33
N ASN A 119 12.63 21.13 1.99
CA ASN A 119 11.34 20.55 1.60
C ASN A 119 10.89 21.16 0.26
N ILE A 120 10.52 20.29 -0.69
CA ILE A 120 9.99 20.69 -1.99
C ILE A 120 8.50 20.97 -1.80
N GLY A 121 8.05 22.15 -2.18
CA GLY A 121 6.64 22.51 -2.10
C GLY A 121 6.24 23.36 -3.29
N TYR A 122 5.07 23.06 -3.84
CA TYR A 122 4.55 23.66 -5.05
C TYR A 122 3.28 24.48 -4.75
N LEU A 123 2.86 25.33 -5.68
CA LEU A 123 1.63 26.13 -5.52
C LEU A 123 0.39 25.24 -5.59
N GLU A 124 0.49 24.18 -6.37
CA GLU A 124 -0.46 23.10 -6.59
C GLU A 124 -0.83 22.39 -5.30
N ASP A 125 0.11 22.26 -4.36
CA ASP A 125 -0.15 21.56 -3.09
C ASP A 125 -1.23 22.28 -2.27
N ALA A 126 -1.24 23.62 -2.33
CA ALA A 126 -2.30 24.42 -1.72
C ALA A 126 -3.64 24.24 -2.45
N LEU A 127 -3.63 24.10 -3.78
CA LEU A 127 -4.83 23.86 -4.59
C LEU A 127 -5.42 22.47 -4.36
N ARG A 128 -4.57 21.43 -4.33
CA ARG A 128 -4.93 20.05 -3.96
C ARG A 128 -5.58 20.01 -2.59
N THR A 129 -4.97 20.67 -1.62
CA THR A 129 -5.50 20.73 -0.24
C THR A 129 -6.90 21.36 -0.21
N SER A 130 -7.14 22.45 -0.94
CA SER A 130 -8.50 23.01 -1.02
C SER A 130 -9.48 22.08 -1.72
N PHE A 131 -9.09 21.46 -2.84
CA PHE A 131 -9.98 20.63 -3.63
C PHE A 131 -10.45 19.38 -2.86
N TYR A 132 -9.54 18.64 -2.23
CA TYR A 132 -9.90 17.41 -1.51
C TYR A 132 -10.58 17.68 -0.15
N LYS A 133 -10.48 18.90 0.39
CA LYS A 133 -11.30 19.32 1.53
C LYS A 133 -12.76 19.51 1.13
N ASP A 134 -12.99 20.14 -0.01
CA ASP A 134 -14.35 20.35 -0.55
C ASP A 134 -14.96 19.03 -1.05
N HIS A 135 -14.14 18.10 -1.55
CA HIS A 135 -14.56 16.83 -2.16
C HIS A 135 -13.92 15.61 -1.46
N PRO A 136 -14.32 15.30 -0.21
CA PRO A 136 -13.72 14.19 0.54
C PRO A 136 -13.92 12.84 -0.16
N TRP A 137 -15.06 12.65 -0.83
CA TRP A 137 -15.39 11.39 -1.52
C TRP A 137 -14.61 11.18 -2.83
N GLU A 138 -13.91 12.17 -3.36
CA GLU A 138 -12.96 11.93 -4.46
C GLU A 138 -11.76 11.10 -4.00
N LEU A 139 -11.41 11.11 -2.70
CA LEU A 139 -10.37 10.24 -2.14
C LEU A 139 -10.80 8.76 -2.08
N ALA A 140 -12.10 8.48 -2.07
CA ALA A 140 -12.60 7.11 -2.10
C ALA A 140 -12.45 6.45 -3.48
N ARG A 141 -12.22 7.25 -4.54
CA ARG A 141 -11.98 6.71 -5.88
C ARG A 141 -10.54 6.17 -5.96
N PRO A 142 -10.35 4.89 -6.31
CA PRO A 142 -9.02 4.30 -6.36
C PRO A 142 -8.18 4.99 -7.44
N ARG A 143 -6.92 5.29 -7.11
CA ARG A 143 -5.94 5.93 -8.01
C ARG A 143 -4.69 5.09 -8.11
N VAL A 144 -4.24 4.85 -9.33
CA VAL A 144 -2.94 4.22 -9.61
C VAL A 144 -1.87 5.31 -9.58
N ILE A 145 -0.83 5.10 -8.75
CA ILE A 145 0.32 6.00 -8.59
C ILE A 145 1.57 5.42 -9.27
N LEU A 146 1.49 4.15 -9.72
CA LEU A 146 2.57 3.52 -10.46
C LEU A 146 2.65 4.14 -11.86
N GLU A 147 3.77 4.79 -12.13
CA GLU A 147 4.10 5.35 -13.44
C GLU A 147 4.49 4.22 -14.40
N LEU A 148 4.11 4.34 -15.68
CA LEU A 148 4.54 3.43 -16.73
C LEU A 148 5.90 3.85 -17.30
N ASP A 149 5.92 4.96 -18.05
CA ASP A 149 7.13 5.50 -18.69
C ASP A 149 7.64 6.78 -18.00
N GLY A 150 6.86 7.36 -17.08
CA GLY A 150 7.13 8.63 -16.41
C GLY A 150 7.06 9.86 -17.33
N LYS A 151 6.54 9.70 -18.55
CA LYS A 151 6.45 10.76 -19.58
C LYS A 151 5.02 11.25 -19.82
N ASP A 152 4.09 10.85 -18.98
CA ASP A 152 2.65 11.15 -19.11
C ASP A 152 2.37 12.66 -19.19
N TYR A 153 3.19 13.46 -18.49
CA TYR A 153 3.10 14.91 -18.50
C TYR A 153 3.32 15.56 -19.88
N GLN A 154 4.03 14.89 -20.81
CA GLN A 154 4.36 15.45 -22.13
C GLN A 154 3.15 15.48 -23.08
N HIS A 155 2.19 14.59 -22.86
CA HIS A 155 1.00 14.47 -23.70
C HIS A 155 -0.21 15.25 -23.15
N CYS A 156 -0.02 15.96 -22.04
CA CYS A 156 -1.07 16.70 -21.36
C CYS A 156 -1.14 18.14 -21.89
N ASP A 157 -2.26 18.48 -22.50
CA ASP A 157 -2.55 19.83 -22.97
C ASP A 157 -3.73 20.42 -22.19
N TRP A 158 -3.40 21.15 -21.13
CA TRP A 158 -4.37 21.75 -20.21
C TRP A 158 -5.15 22.93 -20.82
N SER A 159 -4.89 23.31 -22.07
CA SER A 159 -5.68 24.31 -22.79
C SER A 159 -7.04 23.78 -23.25
N LYS A 160 -7.12 22.47 -23.56
CA LYS A 160 -8.33 21.84 -24.12
C LYS A 160 -9.41 21.52 -23.08
N GLY A 161 -9.02 21.41 -21.81
CA GLY A 161 -9.93 21.15 -20.69
C GLY A 161 -9.38 20.18 -19.66
N VAL A 162 -10.24 19.73 -18.75
CA VAL A 162 -9.88 18.78 -17.67
C VAL A 162 -9.64 17.35 -18.18
N ARG A 163 -10.29 16.93 -19.27
CA ARG A 163 -10.13 15.57 -19.82
C ARG A 163 -8.86 15.49 -20.68
N GLN A 164 -7.92 14.65 -20.26
CA GLN A 164 -6.67 14.39 -20.97
C GLN A 164 -6.62 12.94 -21.46
N GLN A 165 -5.78 12.67 -22.46
CA GLN A 165 -5.53 11.31 -22.94
C GLN A 165 -4.56 10.61 -22.00
N GLY A 166 -4.77 9.32 -21.72
CA GLY A 166 -3.90 8.52 -20.85
C GLY A 166 -4.05 8.77 -19.35
N ILE A 167 -4.51 9.95 -18.92
CA ILE A 167 -4.72 10.29 -17.51
C ILE A 167 -6.19 10.12 -17.12
N PRO A 168 -6.51 9.38 -16.04
CA PRO A 168 -7.87 9.28 -15.55
C PRO A 168 -8.37 10.62 -15.00
N LEU A 169 -9.68 10.86 -15.17
CA LEU A 169 -10.34 12.05 -14.60
C LEU A 169 -10.24 12.04 -13.07
N THR A 170 -9.41 12.93 -12.53
CA THR A 170 -9.10 13.04 -11.10
C THR A 170 -9.05 14.50 -10.66
N GLY A 171 -8.95 14.74 -9.35
CA GLY A 171 -8.72 16.08 -8.80
C GLY A 171 -7.43 16.73 -9.29
N GLU A 172 -6.42 15.95 -9.68
CA GLU A 172 -5.18 16.48 -10.27
C GLU A 172 -5.45 17.21 -11.58
N CYS A 173 -6.37 16.68 -12.42
CA CYS A 173 -6.75 17.32 -13.67
C CYS A 173 -7.38 18.71 -13.42
N VAL A 174 -8.15 18.85 -12.34
CA VAL A 174 -8.76 20.13 -11.95
C VAL A 174 -7.70 21.12 -11.48
N VAL A 175 -6.75 20.66 -10.66
CA VAL A 175 -5.66 21.50 -10.15
C VAL A 175 -4.77 22.01 -11.28
N GLN A 176 -4.43 21.15 -12.24
CA GLN A 176 -3.60 21.54 -13.38
C GLN A 176 -4.34 22.49 -14.33
N ARG A 177 -5.61 22.22 -14.62
CA ARG A 177 -6.47 23.14 -15.39
C ARG A 177 -6.61 24.50 -14.69
N GLN A 178 -6.84 24.51 -13.37
CA GLN A 178 -6.90 25.74 -12.58
C GLN A 178 -5.60 26.53 -12.67
N MET A 179 -4.44 25.87 -12.55
CA MET A 179 -3.16 26.53 -12.70
C MET A 179 -2.99 27.13 -14.09
N TRP A 180 -3.33 26.38 -15.14
CA TRP A 180 -3.23 26.85 -16.52
C TRP A 180 -4.08 28.11 -16.75
N LEU A 181 -5.33 28.13 -16.25
CA LEU A 181 -6.21 29.31 -16.31
C LEU A 181 -5.66 30.51 -15.54
N MET A 182 -4.97 30.26 -14.41
CA MET A 182 -4.33 31.32 -13.64
C MET A 182 -3.10 31.91 -14.35
N GLN A 183 -2.31 31.09 -15.05
CA GLN A 183 -1.07 31.52 -15.71
C GLN A 183 -1.33 32.14 -17.09
N ASN A 184 -2.18 31.53 -17.91
CA ASN A 184 -2.39 31.95 -19.30
C ASN A 184 -3.50 33.00 -19.41
N GLU A 185 -4.63 32.76 -18.75
CA GLU A 185 -5.81 33.63 -18.83
C GLU A 185 -5.85 34.69 -17.70
N ASN A 186 -4.85 34.70 -16.82
CA ASN A 186 -4.73 35.61 -15.66
C ASN A 186 -5.99 35.68 -14.79
N MET A 187 -6.73 34.56 -14.70
CA MET A 187 -7.93 34.50 -13.87
C MET A 187 -7.58 34.50 -12.37
N SER A 188 -8.47 35.08 -11.56
CA SER A 188 -8.34 34.97 -10.11
C SER A 188 -8.46 33.51 -9.66
N LYS A 189 -7.76 33.15 -8.58
CA LYS A 189 -7.73 31.78 -8.04
C LYS A 189 -9.12 31.16 -7.87
N ARG A 190 -10.11 31.96 -7.42
CA ARG A 190 -11.50 31.52 -7.22
C ARG A 190 -12.22 31.28 -8.54
N LYS A 191 -12.13 32.21 -9.50
CA LYS A 191 -12.77 32.06 -10.81
C LYS A 191 -12.18 30.90 -11.62
N ALA A 192 -10.87 30.73 -11.57
CA ALA A 192 -10.17 29.58 -12.17
C ALA A 192 -10.58 28.26 -11.51
N TYR A 193 -10.82 28.26 -10.19
CA TYR A 193 -11.31 27.09 -9.48
C TYR A 193 -12.73 26.71 -9.90
N ASP A 194 -13.64 27.69 -9.94
CA ASP A 194 -15.04 27.45 -10.26
C ASP A 194 -15.23 26.94 -11.70
N SER A 195 -14.50 27.51 -12.65
CA SER A 195 -14.53 27.05 -14.06
C SER A 195 -14.01 25.62 -14.21
N ALA A 196 -12.82 25.31 -13.66
CA ALA A 196 -12.26 23.96 -13.71
C ALA A 196 -13.16 22.93 -12.98
N ARG A 197 -13.78 23.32 -11.88
CA ARG A 197 -14.70 22.48 -11.11
C ARG A 197 -16.01 22.20 -11.85
N GLN A 198 -16.58 23.18 -12.54
CA GLN A 198 -17.77 22.98 -13.37
C GLN A 198 -17.50 22.03 -14.54
N GLU A 199 -16.36 22.19 -15.22
CA GLU A 199 -15.91 21.24 -16.25
C GLU A 199 -15.81 19.81 -15.69
N PHE A 200 -15.24 19.67 -14.49
CA PHE A 200 -15.10 18.40 -13.79
C PHE A 200 -16.45 17.76 -13.44
N TYR A 201 -17.39 18.53 -12.89
CA TYR A 201 -18.73 18.05 -12.56
C TYR A 201 -19.49 17.55 -13.77
N ARG A 202 -19.41 18.29 -14.89
CA ARG A 202 -20.06 17.88 -16.14
C ARG A 202 -19.54 16.53 -16.62
N LEU A 203 -18.22 16.31 -16.56
CA LEU A 203 -17.61 15.05 -16.97
C LEU A 203 -17.96 13.90 -16.01
N ARG A 204 -17.98 14.16 -14.70
CA ARG A 204 -18.39 13.17 -13.68
C ARG A 204 -19.85 12.75 -13.84
N GLN A 205 -20.74 13.71 -14.08
CA GLN A 205 -22.15 13.43 -14.35
C GLN A 205 -22.30 12.57 -15.61
N ALA A 206 -21.57 12.89 -16.68
CA ALA A 206 -21.59 12.09 -17.90
C ALA A 206 -21.10 10.65 -17.65
N GLU A 207 -20.02 10.47 -16.90
CA GLU A 207 -19.48 9.14 -16.54
C GLU A 207 -20.50 8.30 -15.74
N GLU A 208 -21.27 8.93 -14.84
CA GLU A 208 -22.28 8.22 -14.05
C GLU A 208 -23.50 7.84 -14.90
N VAL A 209 -23.99 8.77 -15.73
CA VAL A 209 -25.11 8.53 -16.65
C VAL A 209 -24.76 7.43 -17.64
N GLU A 210 -23.56 7.48 -18.23
CA GLU A 210 -23.06 6.47 -19.18
C GLU A 210 -23.09 5.07 -18.56
N LYS A 211 -22.57 4.91 -17.33
CA LYS A 211 -22.60 3.61 -16.63
C LYS A 211 -24.01 3.11 -16.38
N ARG A 212 -24.94 3.99 -16.03
CA ARG A 212 -26.34 3.63 -15.75
C ARG A 212 -27.04 3.16 -17.02
N VAL A 213 -26.93 3.96 -18.09
CA VAL A 213 -27.53 3.67 -19.40
C VAL A 213 -26.94 2.38 -19.98
N ALA A 214 -25.63 2.18 -19.90
CA ALA A 214 -24.99 0.96 -20.41
C ALA A 214 -25.53 -0.33 -19.75
N VAL A 215 -25.81 -0.30 -18.44
CA VAL A 215 -26.41 -1.46 -17.75
C VAL A 215 -27.86 -1.67 -18.16
N GLU A 216 -28.63 -0.59 -18.34
CA GLU A 216 -30.02 -0.65 -18.78
C GLU A 216 -30.14 -1.20 -20.20
N GLU A 217 -29.36 -0.67 -21.13
CA GLU A 217 -29.30 -1.13 -22.52
C GLU A 217 -28.88 -2.61 -22.60
N ALA A 218 -27.85 -3.00 -21.84
CA ALA A 218 -27.41 -4.39 -21.77
C ALA A 218 -28.53 -5.33 -21.28
N ARG A 219 -29.28 -4.93 -20.24
CA ARG A 219 -30.43 -5.72 -19.76
C ARG A 219 -31.56 -5.77 -20.76
N HIS A 220 -31.82 -4.67 -21.45
CA HIS A 220 -32.86 -4.60 -22.48
C HIS A 220 -32.57 -5.57 -23.63
N VAL A 221 -31.31 -5.78 -24.01
CA VAL A 221 -30.91 -6.78 -25.02
C VAL A 221 -30.75 -8.21 -24.46
N GLY A 222 -31.14 -8.44 -23.21
CA GLY A 222 -31.13 -9.77 -22.58
C GLY A 222 -29.83 -10.17 -21.90
N ALA A 223 -28.88 -9.25 -21.68
CA ALA A 223 -27.70 -9.55 -20.87
C ALA A 223 -28.08 -9.66 -19.38
N TYR A 224 -27.60 -10.72 -18.74
CA TYR A 224 -27.75 -10.93 -17.30
C TYR A 224 -26.43 -10.63 -16.58
N PHE A 225 -26.55 -10.04 -15.39
CA PHE A 225 -25.41 -9.73 -14.52
C PHE A 225 -25.48 -10.63 -13.28
N GLY A 226 -24.32 -10.94 -12.70
CA GLY A 226 -24.24 -11.63 -11.42
C GLY A 226 -24.72 -10.76 -10.25
N LYS A 227 -24.37 -11.19 -9.03
CA LYS A 227 -24.67 -10.46 -7.79
C LYS A 227 -24.17 -9.01 -7.87
N SER A 228 -25.00 -8.06 -7.45
CA SER A 228 -24.60 -6.66 -7.40
C SER A 228 -23.59 -6.41 -6.28
N ARG A 229 -22.87 -5.28 -6.34
CA ARG A 229 -21.96 -4.88 -5.24
C ARG A 229 -22.68 -4.73 -3.90
N LEU A 230 -23.96 -4.33 -3.91
CA LEU A 230 -24.78 -4.24 -2.70
C LEU A 230 -25.07 -5.64 -2.13
N ASP A 231 -25.44 -6.60 -2.98
CA ASP A 231 -25.70 -7.98 -2.53
C ASP A 231 -24.45 -8.65 -1.97
N VAL A 232 -23.30 -8.39 -2.58
CA VAL A 232 -22.00 -8.87 -2.07
C VAL A 232 -21.66 -8.20 -0.74
N GLY A 233 -21.95 -6.89 -0.60
CA GLY A 233 -21.77 -6.16 0.66
C GLY A 233 -22.60 -6.75 1.80
N MET A 234 -23.91 -6.94 1.57
CA MET A 234 -24.82 -7.55 2.55
C MET A 234 -24.33 -8.94 2.99
N GLN A 235 -23.89 -9.78 2.06
CA GLN A 235 -23.35 -11.11 2.38
C GLN A 235 -22.10 -11.07 3.25
N LEU A 236 -21.27 -10.03 3.14
CA LEU A 236 -20.10 -9.85 4.00
C LEU A 236 -20.53 -9.35 5.39
N GLU A 237 -21.48 -8.42 5.44
CA GLU A 237 -22.03 -7.90 6.69
C GLU A 237 -22.73 -8.99 7.50
N ASP A 238 -23.54 -9.83 6.86
CA ASP A 238 -24.21 -10.97 7.49
C ASP A 238 -23.19 -11.94 8.12
N ARG A 239 -22.09 -12.23 7.41
CA ARG A 239 -21.03 -13.12 7.93
C ARG A 239 -20.38 -12.55 9.19
N GLU A 240 -20.05 -11.27 9.19
CA GLU A 240 -19.46 -10.63 10.35
C GLU A 240 -20.47 -10.45 11.49
N PHE A 241 -21.75 -10.24 11.17
CA PHE A 241 -22.81 -10.19 12.16
C PHE A 241 -22.98 -11.53 12.89
N GLU A 242 -22.95 -12.66 12.17
CA GLU A 242 -23.00 -13.98 12.81
C GLU A 242 -21.75 -14.24 13.68
N ASN A 243 -20.56 -13.82 13.23
CA ASN A 243 -19.35 -13.87 14.06
C ASN A 243 -19.52 -13.06 15.36
N TRP A 244 -20.05 -11.84 15.24
CA TRP A 244 -20.32 -10.98 16.38
C TRP A 244 -21.38 -11.56 17.30
N LYS A 245 -22.44 -12.19 16.77
CA LYS A 245 -23.51 -12.81 17.56
C LYS A 245 -22.97 -13.92 18.47
N VAL A 246 -22.08 -14.76 17.94
CA VAL A 246 -21.40 -15.81 18.74
C VAL A 246 -20.55 -15.20 19.84
N TRP A 247 -19.79 -14.14 19.55
CA TRP A 247 -18.99 -13.44 20.55
C TRP A 247 -19.87 -12.78 21.62
N ALA A 248 -20.91 -12.05 21.22
CA ALA A 248 -21.83 -11.36 22.11
C ALA A 248 -22.58 -12.34 23.03
N GLY A 249 -22.97 -13.50 22.52
CA GLY A 249 -23.57 -14.57 23.33
C GLY A 249 -22.61 -15.08 24.42
N LYS A 250 -21.34 -15.30 24.08
CA LYS A 250 -20.31 -15.69 25.06
C LYS A 250 -20.06 -14.60 26.11
N GLU A 251 -19.98 -13.35 25.68
CA GLU A 251 -19.74 -12.22 26.57
C GLU A 251 -20.95 -11.96 27.49
N ALA A 252 -22.18 -12.12 26.99
CA ALA A 252 -23.39 -12.05 27.79
C ALA A 252 -23.44 -13.15 28.86
N ALA A 253 -23.18 -14.41 28.47
CA ALA A 253 -23.09 -15.52 29.42
C ALA A 253 -21.99 -15.33 30.46
N ASN A 254 -20.82 -14.82 30.05
CA ASN A 254 -19.73 -14.50 30.97
C ASN A 254 -20.09 -13.35 31.93
N ARG A 255 -20.83 -12.34 31.45
CA ARG A 255 -21.33 -11.23 32.28
C ARG A 255 -22.38 -11.70 33.29
N GLU A 256 -23.30 -12.56 32.87
CA GLU A 256 -24.30 -13.17 33.75
C GLU A 256 -23.64 -14.08 34.78
N ALA A 257 -22.67 -14.92 34.38
CA ALA A 257 -21.90 -15.74 35.31
C ALA A 257 -21.15 -14.89 36.35
N ARG A 258 -20.56 -13.75 35.92
CA ARG A 258 -19.93 -12.79 36.85
C ARG A 258 -20.95 -12.16 37.80
N ALA A 259 -22.10 -11.71 37.30
CA ALA A 259 -23.16 -11.15 38.13
C ALA A 259 -23.68 -12.17 39.14
N ASN A 260 -23.88 -13.43 38.72
CA ASN A 260 -24.28 -14.50 39.63
C ASN A 260 -23.20 -14.82 40.66
N SER A 261 -21.91 -14.80 40.29
CA SER A 261 -20.81 -14.95 41.26
C SER A 261 -20.67 -13.76 42.21
N GLU A 262 -21.12 -12.56 41.81
CA GLU A 262 -21.20 -11.38 42.68
C GLU A 262 -22.43 -11.45 43.61
N ILE A 263 -23.48 -12.15 43.19
CA ILE A 263 -24.72 -12.35 43.96
C ILE A 263 -24.62 -13.57 44.92
N GLU A 264 -23.61 -14.44 44.81
CA GLU A 264 -23.48 -15.57 45.73
C GLU A 264 -23.07 -15.17 47.16
N THR A 265 -24.04 -15.37 48.05
CA THR A 265 -23.90 -16.06 49.35
C THR A 265 -23.32 -15.28 50.54
N PHE A 266 -24.02 -14.23 50.95
CA PHE A 266 -23.99 -13.79 52.35
C PHE A 266 -25.29 -14.21 53.06
N GLY A 267 -25.42 -15.51 53.36
CA GLY A 267 -26.42 -16.01 54.31
C GLY A 267 -27.52 -16.94 53.77
N SER A 268 -27.18 -18.00 53.03
CA SER A 268 -28.03 -19.20 53.05
C SER A 268 -27.75 -19.96 54.34
N GLU A 269 -28.47 -19.66 55.41
CA GLU A 269 -28.47 -20.48 56.62
C GLU A 269 -29.07 -21.85 56.30
N ASP A 270 -28.33 -22.90 56.67
CA ASP A 270 -28.76 -24.28 56.64
C ASP A 270 -30.07 -24.44 57.44
N VAL A 271 -31.18 -24.70 56.76
CA VAL A 271 -32.41 -25.15 57.40
C VAL A 271 -32.54 -26.65 57.18
N ASP A 272 -32.36 -27.38 58.28
CA ASP A 272 -32.52 -28.82 58.41
C ASP A 272 -33.84 -29.35 57.79
N PRO A 273 -33.82 -30.53 57.15
CA PRO A 273 -35.02 -31.15 56.60
C PRO A 273 -35.74 -31.97 57.67
N ALA A 274 -36.81 -31.43 58.29
CA ALA A 274 -37.71 -32.25 59.10
C ALA A 274 -39.14 -31.68 59.24
N VAL A 275 -40.10 -32.60 59.03
CA VAL A 275 -41.50 -32.66 59.54
C VAL A 275 -42.66 -32.28 58.58
N GLU A 276 -43.37 -33.35 58.16
CA GLU A 276 -44.83 -33.57 57.91
C GLU A 276 -45.73 -32.41 57.45
N GLY A 277 -46.69 -32.51 56.52
CA GLY A 277 -47.39 -33.58 55.80
C GLY A 277 -48.53 -32.94 54.94
N PRO A 278 -49.25 -33.69 54.08
CA PRO A 278 -50.09 -33.21 52.95
C PRO A 278 -51.59 -33.07 53.35
N PRO A 279 -52.62 -32.93 52.45
CA PRO A 279 -52.69 -32.68 50.99
C PRO A 279 -53.65 -31.51 50.61
N GLY A 280 -53.77 -31.16 49.32
CA GLY A 280 -54.82 -30.24 48.85
C GLY A 280 -54.85 -30.06 47.32
N ASP A 281 -55.82 -30.71 46.70
CA ASP A 281 -56.16 -30.76 45.27
C ASP A 281 -56.11 -29.43 44.49
N ALA A 282 -55.72 -29.50 43.21
CA ALA A 282 -56.64 -29.31 42.07
C ALA A 282 -55.88 -29.00 40.77
N GLN A 283 -55.93 -29.95 39.85
CA GLN A 283 -55.70 -29.72 38.42
C GLN A 283 -56.93 -28.98 37.84
N PRO A 284 -56.77 -28.24 36.73
CA PRO A 284 -57.42 -28.79 35.54
C PRO A 284 -56.61 -28.68 34.26
N ASP A 285 -56.89 -29.68 33.42
CA ASP A 285 -56.48 -29.86 32.05
C ASP A 285 -56.83 -28.66 31.15
N VAL A 286 -55.95 -28.35 30.20
CA VAL A 286 -56.39 -27.90 28.88
C VAL A 286 -55.52 -28.58 27.82
N ALA A 287 -56.15 -29.52 27.12
CA ALA A 287 -55.65 -30.17 25.92
C ALA A 287 -55.59 -29.17 24.76
N ASN A 288 -54.53 -29.25 23.95
CA ASN A 288 -54.52 -28.74 22.58
C ASN A 288 -54.13 -29.90 21.65
N ALA A 289 -55.10 -30.27 20.82
CA ALA A 289 -54.89 -30.90 19.52
C ALA A 289 -55.24 -29.83 18.47
#